data_AF-D2I8K1-F1
#
_entry.id   AF-D2I8K1-F1
#
_cell.length_a   1.000
_cell.length_b   1.000
_cell.length_c   1.000
_cell.angle_alpha   90.00
_cell.angle_beta   90.00
_cell.angle_gamma   90.00
#
_symmetry.space_group_name_H-M   'P 1'
#
loop_
_entity.id
_entity.type
_entity.pdbx_description
1 polymer ?
#
loop_
_entity_poly.entity_id
_entity_poly.type
_entity_poly.pdbx_seq_one_letter_code
_entity_poly.pdbx_strand_id
1 'polypeptide(L)'
;PSLSANPGPVVVLGGTVSLSCSSQVIWGSLHLLKEGGADTPQHVELTSHPETYHALFPVGPVNTSHAGTYRCYTSPQSYPYMWSQPSDPLHLQVTGVYREPSLSAQPGSLVQSGDSLTLQCRSETGFGRFALTKDEKLRAPQRLDGQPSPSFPLGPVSRTHGGRYRCYGGHNLSSTWSAPSAPLDILITG
;
A
#
# COMPACT_ATOMS: atom_id res chain seq x y z
N PRO A 1 7.29 19.16 -2.64
CA PRO A 1 6.38 18.36 -3.51
C PRO A 1 5.57 17.40 -2.65
N SER A 2 4.44 16.90 -3.14
CA SER A 2 3.69 15.79 -2.56
C SER A 2 3.64 14.61 -3.53
N LEU A 3 3.49 13.39 -3.02
CA LEU A 3 3.49 12.15 -3.79
C LEU A 3 2.30 11.28 -3.36
N SER A 4 1.53 10.77 -4.32
CA SER A 4 0.40 9.86 -4.10
C SER A 4 0.37 8.73 -5.14
N ALA A 5 -0.45 7.70 -4.89
CA ALA A 5 -0.61 6.57 -5.80
C ALA A 5 -2.09 6.38 -6.14
N ASN A 6 -2.40 6.14 -7.41
CA ASN A 6 -3.74 5.92 -7.93
C ASN A 6 -3.78 4.56 -8.66
N PRO A 7 -4.67 3.60 -8.28
CA PRO A 7 -5.75 3.68 -7.29
C PRO A 7 -5.30 3.59 -5.82
N GLY A 8 -4.05 3.18 -5.58
CA GLY A 8 -3.46 3.11 -4.24
C GLY A 8 -2.07 2.48 -4.28
N PRO A 9 -1.32 2.54 -3.17
CA PRO A 9 0.06 2.05 -3.11
C PRO A 9 0.20 0.54 -2.88
N VAL A 10 -0.88 -0.17 -2.55
CA VAL A 10 -0.92 -1.63 -2.45
C VAL A 10 -1.52 -2.20 -3.74
N VAL A 11 -0.69 -2.89 -4.52
CA VAL A 11 -1.01 -3.31 -5.90
C VAL A 11 -0.77 -4.82 -6.07
N VAL A 12 -1.55 -5.49 -6.92
CA VAL A 12 -1.32 -6.89 -7.26
C VAL A 12 -0.23 -7.03 -8.32
N LEU A 13 0.55 -8.11 -8.26
CA LEU A 13 1.48 -8.51 -9.32
C LEU A 13 0.77 -8.55 -10.69
N GLY A 14 1.40 -7.96 -11.71
CA GLY A 14 0.82 -7.77 -13.05
C GLY A 14 -0.16 -6.60 -13.17
N GLY A 15 -0.57 -5.98 -12.05
CA GLY A 15 -1.45 -4.81 -12.04
C GLY A 15 -0.78 -3.52 -12.54
N THR A 16 -1.53 -2.43 -12.50
CA THR A 16 -1.08 -1.08 -12.90
C THR A 16 -1.36 -0.08 -11.79
N VAL A 17 -0.44 0.86 -11.61
CA VAL A 17 -0.59 2.01 -10.71
C VAL A 17 0.10 3.21 -11.33
N SER A 18 -0.39 4.42 -11.06
CA SER A 18 0.33 5.65 -11.40
C SER A 18 0.73 6.37 -10.12
N LEU A 19 2.00 6.74 -10.02
CA LEU A 19 2.51 7.61 -8.97
C LEU A 19 2.37 9.06 -9.42
N SER A 20 1.57 9.84 -8.70
CA SER A 20 1.33 11.26 -8.98
C SER A 20 2.17 12.11 -8.06
N CYS A 21 3.16 12.81 -8.63
CA CYS A 21 3.87 13.86 -7.92
C CYS A 21 3.26 15.21 -8.25
N SER A 22 3.06 16.08 -7.25
CA SER A 22 2.58 17.45 -7.47
C SER A 22 3.42 18.49 -6.72
N SER A 23 3.50 19.71 -7.27
CA SER A 23 4.24 20.83 -6.69
C SER A 23 3.72 22.18 -7.16
N GLN A 24 3.92 23.22 -6.36
CA GLN A 24 3.58 24.61 -6.71
C GLN A 24 4.61 25.29 -7.64
N VAL A 25 5.71 24.58 -7.98
CA VAL A 25 6.74 25.08 -8.89
C VAL A 25 6.21 25.03 -10.32
N ILE A 26 6.05 26.20 -10.95
CA ILE A 26 5.40 26.36 -12.27
C ILE A 26 6.39 26.12 -13.43
N TRP A 27 7.69 26.37 -13.22
CA TRP A 27 8.73 26.24 -14.25
C TRP A 27 9.92 25.43 -13.75
N GLY A 28 9.96 24.15 -14.12
CA GLY A 28 10.95 23.21 -13.64
C GLY A 28 10.57 21.77 -13.96
N SER A 29 11.22 20.83 -13.27
CA SER A 29 11.03 19.40 -13.49
C SER A 29 10.61 18.70 -12.20
N LEU A 30 9.71 17.73 -12.32
CA LEU A 30 9.35 16.81 -11.24
C LEU A 30 10.16 15.52 -11.43
N HIS A 31 10.86 15.08 -10.37
CA HIS A 31 11.69 13.89 -10.37
C HIS A 31 11.13 12.86 -9.40
N LEU A 32 10.93 11.63 -9.85
CA LEU A 32 10.55 10.49 -9.04
C LEU A 32 11.75 9.56 -8.86
N LEU A 33 12.09 9.27 -7.60
CA LEU A 33 13.18 8.37 -7.23
C LEU A 33 12.67 7.23 -6.35
N LYS A 34 13.15 6.02 -6.62
CA LYS A 34 13.01 4.85 -5.76
C LYS A 34 14.22 4.73 -4.84
N GLU A 35 14.00 4.68 -3.53
CA GLU A 35 15.09 4.56 -2.55
C GLU A 35 15.75 3.18 -2.60
N GLY A 36 17.09 3.16 -2.57
CA GLY A 36 17.88 1.92 -2.61
C GLY A 36 17.80 1.14 -3.92
N GLY A 37 17.15 1.68 -4.95
CA GLY A 37 17.18 1.14 -6.31
C GLY A 37 18.45 1.53 -7.05
N ALA A 38 18.85 0.71 -8.04
CA ALA A 38 19.84 1.08 -9.04
C ALA A 38 19.21 1.83 -10.24
N ASP A 39 17.88 1.99 -10.24
CA ASP A 39 17.12 2.62 -11.31
C ASP A 39 17.42 4.11 -11.40
N THR A 40 17.60 4.61 -12.63
CA THR A 40 17.75 6.05 -12.87
C THR A 40 16.49 6.80 -12.47
N PRO A 41 16.60 8.01 -11.86
CA PRO A 41 15.44 8.83 -11.54
C PRO A 41 14.60 9.12 -12.79
N GLN A 42 13.29 8.93 -12.69
CA GLN A 42 12.37 9.33 -13.75
C GLN A 42 12.05 10.82 -13.59
N HIS A 43 11.93 11.56 -14.68
CA HIS A 43 11.60 12.98 -14.62
C HIS A 43 10.62 13.40 -15.70
N VAL A 44 9.86 14.45 -15.42
CA VAL A 44 8.96 15.13 -16.37
C VAL A 44 9.23 16.63 -16.25
N GLU A 45 9.50 17.28 -17.38
CA GLU A 45 9.59 18.74 -17.46
C GLU A 45 8.19 19.35 -17.54
N LEU A 46 7.92 20.36 -16.72
CA LEU A 46 6.67 21.11 -16.74
C LEU A 46 6.77 22.18 -17.83
N THR A 47 6.15 21.91 -18.99
CA THR A 47 6.01 22.90 -20.07
C THR A 47 4.83 23.85 -19.81
N SER A 48 4.82 24.99 -20.50
CA SER A 48 4.10 26.23 -20.12
C SER A 48 2.56 26.23 -20.22
N HIS A 49 1.88 25.11 -19.97
CA HIS A 49 0.42 25.05 -19.94
C HIS A 49 -0.12 25.12 -18.49
N PRO A 50 -1.16 25.94 -18.18
CA PRO A 50 -1.42 26.36 -16.79
C PRO A 50 -2.10 25.33 -15.87
N GLU A 51 -2.41 24.13 -16.37
CA GLU A 51 -3.39 23.23 -15.75
C GLU A 51 -2.80 22.02 -15.01
N THR A 52 -1.51 21.71 -15.18
CA THR A 52 -0.91 20.48 -14.66
C THR A 52 0.28 20.74 -13.72
N TYR A 53 -0.02 21.13 -12.49
CA TYR A 53 0.93 21.20 -11.37
C TYR A 53 1.39 19.82 -10.85
N HIS A 54 1.26 18.78 -11.67
CA HIS A 54 1.54 17.39 -11.32
C HIS A 54 2.03 16.57 -12.52
N ALA A 55 2.88 15.59 -12.24
CA ALA A 55 3.36 14.59 -13.19
C ALA A 55 2.90 13.21 -12.77
N LEU A 56 2.43 12.42 -13.75
CA LEU A 56 2.03 11.03 -13.57
C LEU A 56 3.14 10.12 -14.07
N PHE A 57 3.66 9.28 -13.18
CA PHE A 57 4.64 8.26 -13.48
C PHE A 57 3.94 6.90 -13.48
N PRO A 58 3.65 6.31 -14.65
CA PRO A 58 3.03 4.98 -14.72
C PRO A 58 4.02 3.92 -14.26
N VAL A 59 3.59 3.07 -13.34
CA VAL A 59 4.34 1.94 -12.82
C VAL A 59 3.53 0.68 -13.14
N GLY A 60 3.88 0.02 -14.25
CA GLY A 60 3.23 -1.23 -14.64
C GLY A 60 3.68 -1.77 -16.00
N PRO A 61 3.47 -3.07 -16.29
CA PRO A 61 2.89 -4.09 -15.39
C PRO A 61 3.75 -4.36 -14.15
N VAL A 62 3.13 -4.31 -12.97
CA VAL A 62 3.86 -4.32 -11.69
C VAL A 62 4.52 -5.67 -11.44
N ASN A 63 5.83 -5.66 -11.21
CA ASN A 63 6.61 -6.81 -10.78
C ASN A 63 7.23 -6.57 -9.39
N THR A 64 7.98 -7.52 -8.85
CA THR A 64 8.60 -7.42 -7.52
C THR A 64 9.66 -6.33 -7.40
N SER A 65 10.36 -5.94 -8.47
CA SER A 65 11.40 -4.89 -8.41
C SER A 65 10.82 -3.49 -8.22
N HIS A 66 9.53 -3.28 -8.55
CA HIS A 66 8.85 -2.02 -8.27
C HIS A 66 8.52 -1.84 -6.77
N ALA A 67 8.49 -2.91 -5.97
CA ALA A 67 8.20 -2.80 -4.55
C ALA A 67 9.29 -2.00 -3.80
N GLY A 68 8.90 -1.04 -2.95
CA GLY A 68 9.84 -0.21 -2.19
C GLY A 68 9.31 1.19 -1.86
N THR A 69 10.21 2.06 -1.40
CA THR A 69 9.88 3.44 -1.05
C THR A 69 10.20 4.38 -2.20
N TYR A 70 9.26 5.25 -2.54
CA TYR A 70 9.40 6.32 -3.53
C TYR A 70 9.32 7.69 -2.85
N ARG A 71 10.07 8.66 -3.37
CA ARG A 71 9.95 10.08 -3.01
C ARG A 71 10.02 10.94 -4.26
N CYS A 72 9.33 12.07 -4.25
CA CYS A 72 9.39 13.05 -5.33
C CYS A 72 10.21 14.28 -4.93
N TYR A 73 10.89 14.85 -5.91
CA TYR A 73 11.73 16.04 -5.82
C TYR A 73 11.34 17.01 -6.93
N THR A 74 11.66 18.30 -6.76
CA THR A 74 11.50 19.31 -7.82
C THR A 74 12.81 20.05 -8.07
N SER A 75 13.12 20.38 -9.33
CA SER A 75 14.22 21.28 -9.68
C SER A 75 13.71 22.47 -10.50
N PRO A 76 14.14 23.72 -10.24
CA PRO A 76 13.86 24.85 -11.13
C PRO A 76 14.50 24.65 -12.51
N GLN A 77 13.89 25.17 -13.58
CA GLN A 77 14.46 25.07 -14.93
C GLN A 77 15.83 25.76 -15.07
N SER A 78 16.07 26.83 -14.30
CA SER A 78 17.36 27.53 -14.22
C SER A 78 18.46 26.75 -13.49
N TYR A 79 18.10 25.76 -12.67
CA TYR A 79 19.02 24.97 -11.85
C TYR A 79 18.60 23.49 -11.83
N PRO A 80 18.62 22.78 -12.98
CA PRO A 80 18.06 21.42 -13.11
C PRO A 80 18.76 20.38 -12.23
N TYR A 81 20.02 20.63 -11.86
CA TYR A 81 20.82 19.78 -10.97
C TYR A 81 20.61 20.07 -9.48
N MET A 82 19.87 21.12 -9.11
CA MET A 82 19.60 21.50 -7.72
C MET A 82 18.19 21.07 -7.32
N TRP A 83 18.09 19.91 -6.68
CA TRP A 83 16.81 19.33 -6.28
C TRP A 83 16.33 19.86 -4.93
N SER A 84 15.01 19.93 -4.76
CA SER A 84 14.36 20.29 -3.50
C SER A 84 14.58 19.26 -2.40
N GLN A 85 14.12 19.59 -1.19
CA GLN A 85 13.81 18.55 -0.20
C GLN A 85 12.77 17.54 -0.77
N PRO A 86 12.83 16.26 -0.36
CA PRO A 86 11.90 15.24 -0.82
C PRO A 86 10.47 15.48 -0.33
N SER A 87 9.51 14.85 -1.01
CA SER A 87 8.18 14.58 -0.45
C SER A 87 8.24 13.58 0.71
N ASP A 88 7.13 13.45 1.43
CA ASP A 88 6.89 12.28 2.28
C ASP A 88 7.06 10.97 1.49
N PRO A 89 7.51 9.88 2.14
CA PRO A 89 7.73 8.59 1.50
C PRO A 89 6.42 7.89 1.13
N LEU A 90 6.34 7.41 -0.11
CA LEU A 90 5.28 6.51 -0.56
C LEU A 90 5.82 5.08 -0.62
N HIS A 91 5.28 4.18 0.20
CA HIS A 91 5.68 2.77 0.21
C HIS A 91 4.81 1.96 -0.76
N LEU A 92 5.32 1.70 -1.96
CA LEU A 92 4.66 0.83 -2.94
C LEU A 92 4.85 -0.63 -2.53
N GLN A 93 3.75 -1.34 -2.29
CA GLN A 93 3.72 -2.73 -1.84
C GLN A 93 3.06 -3.63 -2.87
N VAL A 94 3.69 -4.77 -3.16
CA VAL A 94 3.24 -5.70 -4.20
C VAL A 94 2.70 -6.99 -3.58
N THR A 95 1.44 -7.30 -3.86
CA THR A 95 0.72 -8.50 -3.39
C THR A 95 0.66 -9.56 -4.49
N GLY A 96 0.33 -10.81 -4.13
CA GLY A 96 0.28 -11.94 -5.08
C GLY A 96 1.64 -12.55 -5.43
N VAL A 97 2.71 -12.21 -4.69
CA VAL A 97 4.06 -12.73 -4.90
C VAL A 97 4.23 -14.14 -4.33
N TYR A 98 3.53 -14.44 -3.24
CA TYR A 98 3.54 -15.73 -2.55
C TYR A 98 2.12 -16.32 -2.45
N ARG A 99 2.01 -17.61 -2.09
CA ARG A 99 0.70 -18.29 -1.89
C ARG A 99 -0.12 -17.60 -0.79
N GLU A 100 -1.44 -17.61 -0.95
CA GLU A 100 -2.37 -17.03 0.02
C GLU A 100 -2.31 -17.72 1.39
N PRO A 101 -2.47 -16.98 2.50
CA PRO A 101 -2.77 -17.55 3.80
C PRO A 101 -4.27 -17.85 3.93
N SER A 102 -4.64 -18.58 4.97
CA SER A 102 -6.03 -18.75 5.41
C SER A 102 -6.37 -17.78 6.55
N LEU A 103 -7.61 -17.29 6.60
CA LEU A 103 -8.10 -16.42 7.67
C LEU A 103 -9.27 -17.10 8.39
N SER A 104 -9.24 -17.12 9.72
CA SER A 104 -10.30 -17.65 10.57
C SER A 104 -10.64 -16.70 11.72
N ALA A 105 -11.80 -16.90 12.33
CA ALA A 105 -12.28 -16.13 13.48
C ALA A 105 -12.48 -17.05 14.70
N GLN A 106 -12.20 -16.54 15.89
CA GLN A 106 -12.43 -17.20 17.17
C GLN A 106 -13.26 -16.27 18.07
N PRO A 107 -14.38 -16.73 18.66
CA PRO A 107 -14.92 -18.10 18.61
C PRO A 107 -15.58 -18.48 17.28
N GLY A 108 -15.96 -17.50 16.45
CA GLY A 108 -16.58 -17.70 15.14
C GLY A 108 -16.79 -16.37 14.42
N SER A 109 -17.42 -16.41 13.24
CA SER A 109 -17.70 -15.20 12.43
C SER A 109 -18.97 -14.45 12.83
N LEU A 110 -19.87 -15.08 13.59
CA LEU A 110 -21.08 -14.48 14.16
C LEU A 110 -20.84 -14.26 15.66
N VAL A 111 -20.93 -13.02 16.13
CA VAL A 111 -20.46 -12.61 17.47
C VAL A 111 -21.42 -11.56 18.06
N GLN A 112 -21.69 -11.57 19.37
CA GLN A 112 -22.52 -10.54 20.01
C GLN A 112 -21.70 -9.28 20.32
N SER A 113 -22.36 -8.12 20.32
CA SER A 113 -21.75 -6.86 20.71
C SER A 113 -21.28 -6.91 22.17
N GLY A 114 -19.98 -6.69 22.41
CA GLY A 114 -19.33 -6.80 23.72
C GLY A 114 -18.44 -8.05 23.87
N ASP A 115 -18.66 -9.11 23.08
CA ASP A 115 -17.80 -10.31 23.09
C ASP A 115 -16.40 -10.00 22.55
N SER A 116 -15.41 -10.80 22.96
CA SER A 116 -14.05 -10.71 22.43
C SER A 116 -13.88 -11.51 21.13
N LEU A 117 -13.49 -10.85 20.05
CA LEU A 117 -13.16 -11.48 18.76
C LEU A 117 -11.65 -11.46 18.51
N THR A 118 -11.10 -12.60 18.09
CA THR A 118 -9.75 -12.68 17.52
C THR A 118 -9.79 -13.25 16.12
N LEU A 119 -9.16 -12.56 15.17
CA LEU A 119 -8.94 -13.07 13.81
C LEU A 119 -7.54 -13.69 13.72
N GLN A 120 -7.42 -14.84 13.08
CA GLN A 120 -6.17 -15.59 12.99
C GLN A 120 -5.81 -15.89 11.54
N CYS A 121 -4.68 -15.34 11.10
CA CYS A 121 -4.11 -15.57 9.79
C CYS A 121 -3.11 -16.74 9.86
N ARG A 122 -3.36 -17.84 9.15
CA ARG A 122 -2.48 -19.02 9.15
C ARG A 122 -1.87 -19.23 7.77
N SER A 123 -0.57 -19.53 7.74
CA SER A 123 0.15 -19.86 6.51
C SER A 123 1.02 -21.10 6.73
N GLU A 124 1.11 -21.95 5.71
CA GLU A 124 2.11 -23.02 5.62
C GLU A 124 3.52 -22.47 5.35
N THR A 125 3.61 -21.26 4.79
CA THR A 125 4.87 -20.56 4.54
C THR A 125 5.32 -19.86 5.81
N GLY A 126 6.61 -19.97 6.16
CA GLY A 126 7.24 -19.28 7.28
C GLY A 126 7.38 -17.76 7.08
N PHE A 127 6.25 -17.07 6.95
CA PHE A 127 6.19 -15.61 6.96
C PHE A 127 6.52 -15.07 8.35
N GLY A 128 7.27 -13.96 8.39
CA GLY A 128 7.65 -13.31 9.64
C GLY A 128 6.79 -12.08 10.00
N ARG A 129 5.90 -11.67 9.09
CA ARG A 129 4.90 -10.61 9.32
C ARG A 129 3.58 -10.93 8.66
N PHE A 130 2.49 -10.55 9.32
CA PHE A 130 1.12 -10.71 8.84
C PHE A 130 0.41 -9.36 8.88
N ALA A 131 -0.36 -9.05 7.83
CA ALA A 131 -1.23 -7.88 7.78
C ALA A 131 -2.69 -8.32 7.66
N LEU A 132 -3.60 -7.54 8.25
CA LEU A 132 -5.04 -7.74 8.18
C LEU A 132 -5.67 -6.48 7.57
N THR A 133 -6.51 -6.66 6.56
CA THR A 133 -7.32 -5.58 5.97
C THR A 133 -8.79 -5.85 6.17
N LYS A 134 -9.55 -4.79 6.45
CA LYS A 134 -11.00 -4.76 6.33
C LYS A 134 -11.37 -4.09 5.01
N ASP A 135 -12.30 -4.65 4.26
CA ASP A 135 -12.78 -4.09 2.99
C ASP A 135 -13.65 -2.86 3.23
N GLU A 136 -13.01 -1.68 3.21
CA GLU A 136 -13.73 -0.43 3.04
C GLU A 136 -14.10 -0.28 1.56
N LYS A 137 -15.41 -0.37 1.26
CA LYS A 137 -16.02 -0.60 -0.08
C LYS A 137 -15.57 0.31 -1.24
N LEU A 138 -14.75 1.34 -0.99
CA LEU A 138 -14.37 2.39 -1.96
C LEU A 138 -12.88 2.78 -1.90
N ARG A 139 -12.02 2.13 -1.11
CA ARG A 139 -10.61 2.53 -0.97
C ARG A 139 -9.66 1.35 -1.04
N ALA A 140 -8.70 1.41 -1.97
CA ALA A 140 -7.56 0.50 -1.96
C ALA A 140 -6.77 0.66 -0.65
N PRO A 141 -6.19 -0.42 -0.08
CA PRO A 141 -5.36 -0.33 1.11
C PRO A 141 -4.23 0.68 0.90
N GLN A 142 -4.14 1.67 1.79
CA GLN A 142 -3.06 2.67 1.73
C GLN A 142 -1.74 2.12 2.27
N ARG A 143 -1.80 1.03 3.04
CA ARG A 143 -0.66 0.29 3.56
C ARG A 143 -1.10 -1.07 4.06
N LEU A 144 -0.25 -2.07 3.87
CA LEU A 144 -0.27 -3.31 4.62
C LEU A 144 0.75 -3.18 5.76
N ASP A 145 0.23 -2.87 6.95
CA ASP A 145 1.03 -2.85 8.17
C ASP A 145 1.12 -4.26 8.75
N GLY A 146 2.34 -4.77 8.78
CA GLY A 146 2.63 -6.13 9.19
C GLY A 146 3.06 -6.19 10.64
N GLN A 147 2.39 -7.00 11.44
CA GLN A 147 2.87 -7.39 12.77
C GLN A 147 3.48 -8.80 12.74
N PRO A 148 4.41 -9.15 13.67
CA PRO A 148 4.96 -10.51 13.75
C PRO A 148 3.92 -11.58 14.13
N SER A 149 2.85 -11.18 14.83
CA SER A 149 1.79 -12.08 15.28
C SER A 149 0.84 -12.46 14.13
N PRO A 150 0.54 -13.76 13.93
CA PRO A 150 -0.57 -14.20 13.07
C PRO A 150 -1.96 -13.91 13.66
N SER A 151 -2.04 -13.54 14.94
CA SER A 151 -3.29 -13.29 15.67
C SER A 151 -3.56 -11.80 15.80
N PHE A 152 -4.78 -11.39 15.47
CA PHE A 152 -5.31 -10.03 15.50
C PHE A 152 -6.48 -9.97 16.50
N PRO A 153 -6.21 -9.71 17.79
CA PRO A 153 -7.27 -9.51 18.78
C PRO A 153 -7.95 -8.17 18.51
N LEU A 154 -9.25 -8.22 18.21
CA LEU A 154 -10.10 -7.02 18.08
C LEU A 154 -10.69 -6.60 19.44
N GLY A 155 -10.69 -7.51 20.42
CA GLY A 155 -11.25 -7.27 21.75
C GLY A 155 -12.78 -7.19 21.71
N PRO A 156 -13.40 -6.51 22.71
CA PRO A 156 -14.85 -6.31 22.80
C PRO A 156 -15.42 -5.65 21.54
N VAL A 157 -16.16 -6.42 20.73
CA VAL A 157 -16.65 -5.95 19.43
C VAL A 157 -17.87 -5.05 19.54
N SER A 158 -18.06 -4.24 18.51
CA SER A 158 -19.21 -3.37 18.30
C SER A 158 -19.59 -3.38 16.82
N ARG A 159 -20.71 -2.74 16.44
CA ARG A 159 -21.20 -2.71 15.05
C ARG A 159 -20.16 -2.27 14.00
N THR A 160 -19.16 -1.46 14.37
CA THR A 160 -18.08 -1.03 13.47
C THR A 160 -17.10 -2.15 13.09
N HIS A 161 -17.09 -3.26 13.84
CA HIS A 161 -16.26 -4.43 13.56
C HIS A 161 -16.89 -5.38 12.53
N GLY A 162 -18.18 -5.23 12.24
CA GLY A 162 -18.84 -6.00 11.17
C GLY A 162 -18.30 -5.63 9.79
N GLY A 163 -18.08 -6.61 8.92
CA GLY A 163 -17.59 -6.43 7.55
C GLY A 163 -16.68 -7.55 7.06
N ARG A 164 -16.14 -7.39 5.85
CA ARG A 164 -15.33 -8.40 5.17
C ARG A 164 -13.84 -8.18 5.44
N TYR A 165 -13.15 -9.21 5.90
CA TYR A 165 -11.73 -9.19 6.22
C TYR A 165 -10.92 -10.10 5.30
N ARG A 166 -9.65 -9.74 5.08
CA ARG A 166 -8.62 -10.58 4.45
C ARG A 166 -7.29 -10.40 5.17
N CYS A 167 -6.43 -11.42 5.10
CA CYS A 167 -5.07 -11.32 5.61
C CYS A 167 -4.02 -11.63 4.54
N TYR A 168 -2.80 -11.17 4.82
CA TYR A 168 -1.62 -11.31 3.97
C TYR A 168 -0.44 -11.76 4.82
N GLY A 169 0.45 -12.56 4.25
CA GLY A 169 1.73 -12.93 4.85
C GLY A 169 2.90 -12.36 4.04
N GLY A 170 3.99 -12.01 4.73
CA GLY A 170 5.20 -11.48 4.10
C GLY A 170 6.46 -11.76 4.91
N HIS A 171 7.62 -11.50 4.31
CA HIS A 171 8.91 -11.56 4.99
C HIS A 171 9.31 -10.17 5.52
N ASN A 172 9.93 -10.13 6.70
CA ASN A 172 10.06 -8.92 7.56
C ASN A 172 10.43 -7.64 6.81
N LEU A 173 11.53 -7.67 6.06
CA LEU A 173 12.12 -6.51 5.39
C LEU A 173 11.58 -6.28 3.97
N SER A 174 10.69 -7.13 3.47
CA SER A 174 10.18 -7.03 2.10
C SER A 174 8.96 -6.12 2.00
N SER A 175 8.86 -5.40 0.87
CA SER A 175 7.63 -4.71 0.45
C SER A 175 6.73 -5.63 -0.40
N THR A 176 7.01 -6.93 -0.42
CA THR A 176 6.28 -7.97 -1.16
C THR A 176 5.46 -8.84 -0.23
N TRP A 177 4.28 -9.24 -0.69
CA TRP A 177 3.27 -9.94 0.09
C TRP A 177 2.69 -11.12 -0.68
N SER A 178 2.10 -12.05 0.06
CA SER A 178 1.25 -13.10 -0.48
C SER A 178 0.10 -12.55 -1.32
N ALA A 179 -0.56 -13.43 -2.07
CA ALA A 179 -1.95 -13.23 -2.42
C ALA A 179 -2.79 -12.99 -1.14
N PRO A 180 -3.87 -12.21 -1.22
CA PRO A 180 -4.81 -12.08 -0.10
C PRO A 180 -5.47 -13.43 0.19
N SER A 181 -5.78 -13.70 1.46
CA SER A 181 -6.63 -14.84 1.83
C SER A 181 -8.01 -14.79 1.16
N ALA A 182 -8.68 -15.94 1.08
CA ALA A 182 -10.14 -15.97 0.99
C ALA A 182 -10.80 -14.97 1.97
N PRO A 183 -11.89 -14.29 1.56
CA PRO A 183 -12.58 -13.32 2.42
C PRO A 183 -13.30 -13.99 3.58
N LEU A 184 -13.28 -13.33 4.74
CA LEU A 184 -14.03 -13.72 5.93
C LEU A 184 -14.97 -12.59 6.34
N ASP A 185 -16.28 -12.80 6.22
CA ASP A 185 -17.30 -11.86 6.67
C ASP A 185 -17.58 -12.03 8.17
N ILE A 186 -17.47 -10.93 8.93
CA ILE A 186 -17.79 -10.86 10.36
C ILE A 186 -19.14 -10.17 10.55
N LEU A 187 -20.02 -10.81 11.30
CA LEU A 187 -21.39 -10.38 11.58
C LEU A 187 -21.54 -10.12 13.09
N ILE A 188 -21.93 -8.90 13.44
CA ILE A 188 -22.12 -8.48 14.84
C ILE A 188 -23.61 -8.39 15.14
N THR A 189 -24.09 -9.20 16.09
CA THR A 189 -25.46 -9.13 16.61
C THR A 189 -25.54 -8.17 17.81
N GLY A 190 -26.73 -7.62 18.03
CA GLY A 190 -27.02 -6.70 19.13
C GLY A 190 -27.40 -7.40 20.42
#